data_AF-A0AAD9ZP68-F1
#
_entry.id   AF-A0AAD9ZP68-F1
#
_cell.length_a   1.000
_cell.length_b   1.000
_cell.length_c   1.000
_cell.angle_alpha   90.00
_cell.angle_beta   90.00
_cell.angle_gamma   90.00
#
_symmetry.space_group_name_H-M   'P 1'
#
loop_
_entity.id
_entity.type
_entity.pdbx_description
1 polymer ?
#
loop_
_entity_poly.entity_id
_entity_poly.type
_entity_poly.pdbx_seq_one_letter_code
_entity_poly.pdbx_strand_id
1 'polypeptide(L)'
;MGEVKRVLSQYFDEIGEENNFLMAWNHMLEEYNVHDNTRLKSIFDIKEKWAYTYVRHAWSAVMKTTQLSESSNATLKDYLKSDLNVARIFMHFEMAVTDKRYKELEAKYDLLYRLVNVKINDKMLIQAREVYMNAIFLEFQHQFEQAVELNMNHVMIDGNIFYSVNMDYASKERHVKV
;
A
#
# COMPACT_ATOMS: atom_id res chain seq x y z
N MET A 1 -13.21 -24.99 13.45
CA MET A 1 -12.17 -24.31 12.64
C MET A 1 -11.17 -23.53 13.51
N GLY A 2 -11.63 -22.77 14.51
CA GLY A 2 -10.77 -21.86 15.30
C GLY A 2 -9.55 -22.50 15.99
N GLU A 3 -9.68 -23.69 16.60
CA GLU A 3 -8.59 -24.30 17.37
C GLU A 3 -7.35 -24.63 16.54
N VAL A 4 -7.54 -25.23 15.36
CA VAL A 4 -6.43 -25.50 14.42
C VAL A 4 -5.76 -24.18 14.00
N LYS A 5 -6.52 -23.10 13.75
CA LYS A 5 -5.93 -21.80 13.45
C LYS A 5 -5.12 -21.25 14.63
N ARG A 6 -5.60 -21.40 15.87
CA ARG A 6 -4.88 -20.97 17.09
C ARG A 6 -3.54 -21.69 17.23
N VAL A 7 -3.52 -23.01 17.06
CA VAL A 7 -2.28 -23.80 17.13
C VAL A 7 -1.33 -23.40 16.00
N LEU A 8 -1.80 -23.25 14.75
CA LEU A 8 -0.93 -22.83 13.65
C LEU A 8 -0.29 -21.44 13.89
N SER A 9 -1.05 -20.44 14.35
CA SER A 9 -0.47 -19.12 14.66
C SER A 9 0.60 -19.19 15.77
N GLN A 10 0.38 -19.99 16.82
CA GLN A 10 1.35 -20.17 17.91
C GLN A 10 2.74 -20.65 17.46
N TYR A 11 2.84 -21.40 16.36
CA TYR A 11 4.11 -21.94 15.84
C TYR A 11 4.63 -21.23 14.58
N PHE A 12 3.80 -20.47 13.84
CA PHE A 12 4.15 -19.96 12.50
C PHE A 12 3.93 -18.46 12.26
N ASP A 13 3.41 -17.71 13.24
CA ASP A 13 3.35 -16.25 13.13
C ASP A 13 4.79 -15.67 13.00
N GLU A 14 4.99 -14.77 12.04
CA GLU A 14 6.22 -14.01 11.76
C GLU A 14 7.52 -14.79 11.42
N ILE A 15 7.51 -16.13 11.32
CA ILE A 15 8.71 -16.89 10.90
C ILE A 15 9.08 -16.56 9.44
N GLY A 16 10.14 -15.77 9.29
CA GLY A 16 10.61 -15.26 8.00
C GLY A 16 11.45 -16.24 7.17
N GLU A 17 12.09 -17.24 7.78
CA GLU A 17 13.01 -18.18 7.11
C GLU A 17 12.36 -19.56 6.89
N GLU A 18 12.51 -20.10 5.67
CA GLU A 18 11.86 -21.34 5.24
C GLU A 18 12.30 -22.54 6.09
N ASN A 19 13.62 -22.67 6.34
CA ASN A 19 14.18 -23.71 7.19
C ASN A 19 13.54 -23.71 8.58
N ASN A 20 13.36 -22.54 9.19
CA ASN A 20 12.85 -22.42 10.55
C ASN A 20 11.35 -22.72 10.60
N PHE A 21 10.61 -22.38 9.53
CA PHE A 21 9.21 -22.80 9.36
C PHE A 21 9.10 -24.33 9.23
N LEU A 22 9.97 -24.97 8.44
CA LEU A 22 9.99 -26.43 8.28
C LEU A 22 10.36 -27.15 9.58
N MET A 23 11.32 -26.62 10.35
CA MET A 23 11.68 -27.14 11.68
C MET A 23 10.51 -27.01 12.67
N ALA A 24 9.88 -25.83 12.76
CA ALA A 24 8.70 -25.63 13.61
C ALA A 24 7.51 -26.52 13.19
N TRP A 25 7.37 -26.79 11.88
CA TRP A 25 6.32 -27.67 11.36
C TRP A 25 6.54 -29.12 11.79
N ASN A 26 7.77 -29.64 11.64
CA ASN A 26 8.08 -31.00 12.08
C ASN A 26 7.98 -31.14 13.61
N HIS A 27 8.48 -30.17 14.39
CA HIS A 27 8.30 -30.16 15.85
C HIS A 27 6.81 -30.22 16.26
N MET A 28 5.93 -29.48 15.57
CA MET A 28 4.48 -29.51 15.83
C MET A 28 3.85 -30.87 15.46
N LEU A 29 4.32 -31.54 14.40
CA LEU A 29 3.89 -32.90 14.07
C LEU A 29 4.37 -33.94 15.11
N GLU A 30 5.58 -33.77 15.64
CA GLU A 30 6.19 -34.62 16.67
C GLU A 30 5.49 -34.45 18.03
N GLU A 31 5.36 -33.21 18.52
CA GLU A 31 4.79 -32.86 19.83
C GLU A 31 3.35 -33.37 20.01
N TYR A 32 2.53 -33.27 18.97
CA TYR A 32 1.16 -33.78 18.97
C TYR A 32 1.02 -35.21 18.42
N ASN A 33 2.11 -35.82 17.93
CA ASN A 33 2.15 -37.12 17.25
C ASN A 33 1.09 -37.24 16.11
N VAL A 34 1.07 -36.27 15.21
CA VAL A 34 0.06 -36.11 14.15
C VAL A 34 0.61 -36.26 12.73
N HIS A 35 1.77 -36.89 12.57
CA HIS A 35 2.47 -37.12 11.30
C HIS A 35 1.57 -37.64 10.16
N ASP A 36 0.66 -38.57 10.44
CA ASP A 36 -0.24 -39.17 9.44
C ASP A 36 -1.61 -38.49 9.31
N ASN A 37 -1.79 -37.33 9.93
CA ASN A 37 -3.02 -36.55 9.78
C ASN A 37 -3.14 -35.97 8.35
N THR A 38 -3.98 -36.59 7.53
CA THR A 38 -4.23 -36.21 6.13
C THR A 38 -4.69 -34.76 5.95
N ARG A 39 -5.29 -34.15 6.98
CA ARG A 39 -5.68 -32.74 6.97
C ARG A 39 -4.50 -31.80 7.26
N LEU A 40 -3.52 -32.21 8.06
CA LEU A 40 -2.29 -31.43 8.22
C LEU A 40 -1.41 -31.54 6.98
N LYS A 41 -1.33 -32.73 6.36
CA LYS A 41 -0.68 -32.93 5.05
C LYS A 41 -1.27 -31.97 4.00
N SER A 42 -2.60 -31.94 3.81
CA SER A 42 -3.23 -31.03 2.84
C SER A 42 -3.20 -29.53 3.18
N ILE A 43 -2.94 -29.17 4.45
CA ILE A 43 -2.60 -27.78 4.84
C ILE A 43 -1.15 -27.44 4.45
N PHE A 44 -0.22 -28.38 4.62
CA PHE A 44 1.19 -28.22 4.23
C PHE A 44 1.38 -28.18 2.71
N ASP A 45 0.61 -28.98 1.95
CA ASP A 45 0.63 -28.98 0.49
C ASP A 45 0.34 -27.60 -0.12
N ILE A 46 -0.37 -26.73 0.62
CA ILE A 46 -0.68 -25.35 0.22
C ILE A 46 0.12 -24.28 0.99
N LYS A 47 1.22 -24.64 1.68
CA LYS A 47 2.06 -23.74 2.51
C LYS A 47 2.42 -22.41 1.84
N GLU A 48 2.74 -22.43 0.55
CA GLU A 48 3.08 -21.26 -0.27
C GLU A 48 1.97 -20.20 -0.33
N LYS A 49 0.72 -20.59 -0.03
CA LYS A 49 -0.47 -19.72 -0.06
C LYS A 49 -0.85 -19.14 1.30
N TRP A 50 -0.16 -19.49 2.41
CA TRP A 50 -0.53 -19.02 3.74
C TRP A 50 0.63 -18.85 4.74
N ALA A 51 1.72 -19.61 4.62
CA ALA A 51 2.82 -19.57 5.58
C ALA A 51 3.72 -18.34 5.35
N TYR A 52 3.99 -17.60 6.42
CA TYR A 52 4.54 -16.24 6.38
C TYR A 52 5.83 -16.11 5.54
N THR A 53 6.79 -17.04 5.72
CA THR A 53 8.07 -17.06 4.98
C THR A 53 7.92 -17.02 3.45
N TYR A 54 6.87 -17.65 2.90
CA TYR A 54 6.56 -17.63 1.46
C TYR A 54 5.75 -16.39 1.06
N VAL A 55 4.67 -16.08 1.80
CA VAL A 55 3.74 -15.01 1.38
C VAL A 55 4.28 -13.60 1.62
N ARG A 56 5.22 -13.40 2.55
CA ARG A 56 5.72 -12.07 3.00
C ARG A 56 6.03 -11.08 1.86
N HIS A 57 6.60 -11.55 0.75
CA HIS A 57 6.95 -10.70 -0.39
C HIS A 57 5.77 -10.32 -1.29
N ALA A 58 4.72 -11.13 -1.32
CA ALA A 58 3.48 -10.84 -2.05
C ALA A 58 2.47 -10.03 -1.21
N TRP A 59 2.63 -9.99 0.11
CA TRP A 59 1.56 -9.63 1.04
C TRP A 59 1.82 -8.45 1.98
N SER A 60 3.07 -8.03 2.11
CA SER A 60 3.52 -6.90 2.97
C SER A 60 2.77 -5.57 2.71
N ALA A 61 2.19 -5.38 1.53
CA ALA A 61 1.45 -4.17 1.16
C ALA A 61 -0.06 -4.19 1.50
N VAL A 62 -0.70 -5.35 1.73
CA VAL A 62 -2.19 -5.44 1.71
C VAL A 62 -2.81 -6.34 2.80
N MET A 63 -2.15 -7.39 3.28
CA MET A 63 -2.83 -8.49 4.01
C MET A 63 -3.21 -8.21 5.49
N LYS A 64 -3.60 -6.97 5.86
CA LYS A 64 -4.44 -6.71 7.05
C LYS A 64 -5.87 -7.24 6.79
N THR A 65 -5.98 -8.57 6.76
CA THR A 65 -7.10 -9.32 6.16
C THR A 65 -8.48 -9.06 6.75
N THR A 66 -8.58 -8.72 8.03
CA THR A 66 -9.84 -8.37 8.68
C THR A 66 -10.52 -7.24 7.93
N GLN A 67 -9.88 -6.06 7.82
CA GLN A 67 -10.46 -4.91 7.13
C GLN A 67 -10.81 -5.18 5.65
N LEU A 68 -10.00 -5.95 4.92
CA LEU A 68 -10.29 -6.27 3.52
C LEU A 68 -11.53 -7.18 3.38
N SER A 69 -11.65 -8.21 4.23
CA SER A 69 -12.79 -9.13 4.21
C SER A 69 -14.06 -8.50 4.79
N GLU A 70 -13.93 -7.66 5.82
CA GLU A 70 -15.01 -6.87 6.42
C GLU A 70 -15.53 -5.82 5.44
N SER A 71 -14.65 -5.07 4.75
CA SER A 71 -15.02 -4.10 3.72
C SER A 71 -15.68 -4.79 2.52
N SER A 72 -15.17 -5.96 2.11
CA SER A 72 -15.76 -6.75 1.02
C SER A 72 -17.13 -7.28 1.38
N ASN A 73 -17.29 -7.87 2.58
CA ASN A 73 -18.58 -8.35 3.07
C ASN A 73 -19.57 -7.19 3.31
N ALA A 74 -19.12 -6.05 3.84
CA ALA A 74 -19.94 -4.86 3.99
C ALA A 74 -20.41 -4.34 2.62
N THR A 75 -19.53 -4.27 1.62
CA THR A 75 -19.95 -3.90 0.25
C THR A 75 -20.99 -4.89 -0.28
N LEU A 76 -20.74 -6.20 -0.15
CA LEU A 76 -21.61 -7.23 -0.72
C LEU A 76 -22.96 -7.35 0.00
N LYS A 77 -23.04 -6.96 1.28
CA LYS A 77 -24.27 -7.00 2.08
C LYS A 77 -25.42 -6.18 1.47
N ASP A 78 -25.11 -5.09 0.79
CA ASP A 78 -26.11 -4.24 0.14
C ASP A 78 -26.67 -4.86 -1.16
N TYR A 79 -25.89 -5.75 -1.80
CA TYR A 79 -26.26 -6.46 -3.02
C TYR A 79 -26.86 -7.85 -2.75
N LEU A 80 -26.48 -8.49 -1.63
CA LEU A 80 -26.84 -9.88 -1.31
C LEU A 80 -27.86 -9.96 -0.16
N LYS A 81 -29.15 -9.91 -0.51
CA LYS A 81 -30.26 -10.20 0.41
C LYS A 81 -30.40 -11.72 0.64
N SER A 82 -30.86 -12.11 1.82
CA SER A 82 -31.07 -13.51 2.24
C SER A 82 -31.98 -14.32 1.32
N ASP A 83 -32.94 -13.65 0.69
CA ASP A 83 -34.05 -14.29 -0.03
C ASP A 83 -33.74 -14.49 -1.53
N LEU A 84 -32.47 -14.34 -1.92
CA LEU A 84 -31.99 -14.51 -3.27
C LEU A 84 -31.58 -15.97 -3.51
N ASN A 85 -32.11 -16.58 -4.58
CA ASN A 85 -31.59 -17.86 -5.05
C ASN A 85 -30.16 -17.71 -5.61
N VAL A 86 -29.44 -18.83 -5.75
CA VAL A 86 -28.02 -18.85 -6.14
C VAL A 86 -27.75 -18.10 -7.46
N ALA A 87 -28.62 -18.22 -8.46
CA ALA A 87 -28.47 -17.52 -9.73
C ALA A 87 -28.57 -15.98 -9.57
N ARG A 88 -29.49 -15.50 -8.73
CA ARG A 88 -29.61 -14.07 -8.40
C ARG A 88 -28.40 -13.57 -7.59
N ILE A 89 -27.86 -14.39 -6.69
CA ILE A 89 -26.62 -14.06 -5.94
C ILE A 89 -25.46 -13.81 -6.91
N PHE A 90 -25.24 -14.67 -7.91
CA PHE A 90 -24.20 -14.46 -8.92
C PHE A 90 -24.46 -13.19 -9.75
N MET A 91 -25.70 -12.96 -10.21
CA MET A 91 -26.05 -11.76 -10.98
C MET A 91 -25.79 -10.45 -10.19
N HIS A 92 -26.14 -10.43 -8.90
CA HIS A 92 -25.87 -9.27 -8.03
C HIS A 92 -24.38 -9.12 -7.71
N PHE A 93 -23.62 -10.21 -7.60
CA PHE A 93 -22.16 -10.18 -7.45
C PHE A 93 -21.44 -9.63 -8.68
N GLU A 94 -21.79 -10.07 -9.89
CA GLU A 94 -21.20 -9.55 -11.14
C GLU A 94 -21.51 -8.05 -11.33
N MET A 95 -22.70 -7.61 -10.95
CA MET A 95 -23.08 -6.19 -10.95
C MET A 95 -22.21 -5.39 -9.96
N ALA A 96 -21.98 -5.88 -8.74
CA ALA A 96 -21.11 -5.23 -7.75
C ALA A 96 -19.63 -5.19 -8.19
N VAL A 97 -19.13 -6.23 -8.86
CA VAL A 97 -17.79 -6.25 -9.45
C VAL A 97 -17.67 -5.26 -10.61
N THR A 98 -18.71 -5.13 -11.43
CA THR A 98 -18.76 -4.19 -12.56
C THR A 98 -18.81 -2.74 -12.09
N ASP A 99 -19.61 -2.42 -11.08
CA ASP A 99 -19.66 -1.11 -10.43
C ASP A 99 -18.31 -0.70 -9.84
N LYS A 100 -17.61 -1.62 -9.13
CA LYS A 100 -16.26 -1.37 -8.62
C LYS A 100 -15.25 -1.09 -9.73
N ARG A 101 -15.26 -1.88 -10.82
CA ARG A 101 -14.39 -1.66 -11.99
C ARG A 101 -14.68 -0.35 -12.72
N TYR A 102 -15.95 0.06 -12.80
CA TYR A 102 -16.32 1.35 -13.37
C TYR A 102 -15.76 2.51 -12.54
N LYS A 103 -15.93 2.47 -11.22
CA LYS A 103 -15.40 3.49 -10.28
C LYS A 103 -13.87 3.54 -10.26
N GLU A 104 -13.21 2.39 -10.39
CA GLU A 104 -11.75 2.32 -10.55
C GLU A 104 -11.30 2.98 -11.87
N LEU A 105 -12.01 2.73 -12.98
CA LEU A 105 -11.73 3.34 -14.28
C LEU A 105 -11.99 4.85 -14.27
N GLU A 106 -13.06 5.31 -13.63
CA GLU A 106 -13.41 6.72 -13.45
C GLU A 106 -12.35 7.45 -12.60
N ALA A 107 -11.98 6.92 -11.44
CA ALA A 107 -10.92 7.49 -10.59
C ALA A 107 -9.56 7.50 -11.29
N LYS A 108 -9.24 6.46 -12.09
CA LYS A 108 -8.03 6.40 -12.91
C LYS A 108 -8.06 7.40 -14.07
N TYR A 109 -9.23 7.64 -14.68
CA TYR A 109 -9.40 8.66 -15.70
C TYR A 109 -9.16 10.06 -15.10
N ASP A 110 -9.77 10.35 -13.95
CA ASP A 110 -9.57 11.62 -13.23
C ASP A 110 -8.10 11.81 -12.82
N LEU A 111 -7.41 10.76 -12.37
CA LEU A 111 -5.99 10.85 -11.98
C LEU A 111 -5.02 11.02 -13.18
N LEU A 112 -5.41 10.65 -14.41
CA LEU A 112 -4.55 10.71 -15.59
C LEU A 112 -4.88 11.85 -16.57
N TYR A 113 -6.16 12.13 -16.82
CA TYR A 113 -6.60 13.01 -17.91
C TYR A 113 -7.26 14.32 -17.47
N ARG A 114 -7.62 14.46 -16.19
CA ARG A 114 -8.16 15.72 -15.66
C ARG A 114 -7.03 16.76 -15.57
N LEU A 115 -7.04 17.70 -16.51
CA LEU A 115 -6.04 18.75 -16.64
C LEU A 115 -5.86 19.54 -15.32
N VAL A 116 -4.77 19.28 -14.60
CA VAL A 116 -4.33 20.15 -13.50
C VAL A 116 -3.85 21.47 -14.08
N ASN A 117 -4.25 22.61 -13.50
CA ASN A 117 -3.73 23.90 -13.91
C ASN A 117 -2.33 24.14 -13.34
N VAL A 118 -1.46 24.69 -14.19
CA VAL A 118 -0.17 25.26 -13.76
C VAL A 118 -0.48 26.63 -13.10
N LYS A 119 -0.05 26.83 -11.86
CA LYS A 119 -0.26 28.07 -11.09
C LYS A 119 0.83 29.11 -11.38
N ILE A 120 2.08 28.69 -11.39
CA ILE A 120 3.26 29.53 -11.65
C ILE A 120 3.77 29.19 -13.06
N ASN A 121 3.84 30.17 -13.94
CA ASN A 121 4.27 29.98 -15.33
C ASN A 121 5.79 29.79 -15.47
N ASP A 122 6.31 28.70 -14.89
CA ASP A 122 7.71 28.30 -14.96
C ASP A 122 7.93 27.07 -15.86
N LYS A 123 9.10 27.01 -16.50
CA LYS A 123 9.48 25.95 -17.45
C LYS A 123 9.59 24.57 -16.77
N MET A 124 10.07 24.52 -15.53
CA MET A 124 10.20 23.27 -14.78
C MET A 124 8.82 22.71 -14.41
N LEU A 125 7.86 23.57 -14.05
CA LEU A 125 6.48 23.15 -13.78
C LEU A 125 5.75 22.67 -15.04
N ILE A 126 5.96 23.35 -16.18
CA ILE A 126 5.42 22.90 -17.47
C ILE A 126 5.96 21.51 -17.82
N GLN A 127 7.27 21.30 -17.73
CA GLN A 127 7.90 20.00 -18.00
C GLN A 127 7.47 18.91 -17.00
N ALA A 128 7.37 19.23 -15.71
CA ALA A 128 6.93 18.29 -14.69
C ALA A 128 5.48 17.83 -14.92
N ARG A 129 4.60 18.70 -15.42
CA ARG A 129 3.22 18.36 -15.79
C ARG A 129 3.12 17.39 -16.96
N GLU A 130 4.08 17.44 -17.89
CA GLU A 130 4.12 16.52 -19.04
C GLU A 130 4.71 15.14 -18.68
N VAL A 131 5.52 15.05 -17.61
CA VAL A 131 6.23 13.83 -17.21
C VAL A 131 5.58 13.09 -16.04
N TYR A 132 4.93 13.81 -15.10
CA TYR A 132 4.35 13.21 -13.89
C TYR A 132 2.84 12.97 -14.01
N MET A 133 2.35 11.91 -13.36
CA MET A 133 0.90 11.75 -13.10
C MET A 133 0.37 12.93 -12.27
N ASN A 134 -0.88 13.34 -12.51
CA ASN A 134 -1.45 14.56 -11.92
C ASN A 134 -1.31 14.66 -10.39
N ALA A 135 -1.43 13.54 -9.67
CA ALA A 135 -1.23 13.50 -8.21
C ALA A 135 0.21 13.85 -7.77
N ILE A 136 1.22 13.38 -8.52
CA ILE A 136 2.63 13.68 -8.27
C ILE A 136 2.96 15.11 -8.73
N PHE A 137 2.39 15.56 -9.86
CA PHE A 137 2.53 16.94 -10.32
C PHE A 137 1.92 17.95 -9.34
N LEU A 138 0.76 17.66 -8.75
CA LEU A 138 0.12 18.51 -7.73
C LEU A 138 1.00 18.71 -6.51
N GLU A 139 1.58 17.63 -5.98
CA GLU A 139 2.50 17.67 -4.84
C GLU A 139 3.81 18.42 -5.20
N PHE A 140 4.40 18.11 -6.35
CA PHE A 140 5.58 18.81 -6.84
C PHE A 140 5.33 20.32 -7.01
N GLN A 141 4.18 20.71 -7.57
CA GLN A 141 3.81 22.12 -7.72
C GLN A 141 3.62 22.80 -6.36
N HIS A 142 3.00 22.14 -5.38
CA HIS A 142 2.85 22.68 -4.03
C HIS A 142 4.20 22.87 -3.31
N GLN A 143 5.15 21.96 -3.51
CA GLN A 143 6.52 22.11 -2.98
C GLN A 143 7.31 23.20 -3.73
N PHE A 144 7.08 23.37 -5.03
CA PHE A 144 7.70 24.43 -5.83
C PHE A 144 7.17 25.82 -5.43
N GLU A 145 5.87 25.96 -5.18
CA GLU A 145 5.27 27.18 -4.62
C GLU A 145 5.97 27.59 -3.32
N GLN A 146 6.04 26.66 -2.34
CA GLN A 146 6.73 26.89 -1.07
C GLN A 146 8.22 27.26 -1.26
N ALA A 147 8.92 26.62 -2.21
CA ALA A 147 10.32 26.90 -2.48
C ALA A 147 10.56 28.29 -3.12
N VAL A 148 9.60 28.80 -3.91
CA VAL A 148 9.64 30.15 -4.49
C VAL A 148 9.33 31.23 -3.46
N GLU A 149 8.54 30.93 -2.42
CA GLU A 149 8.28 31.83 -1.29
C GLU A 149 9.50 31.99 -0.36
N LEU A 150 10.53 31.13 -0.47
CA LEU A 150 11.76 31.25 0.32
C LEU A 150 12.68 32.37 -0.21
N ASN A 151 12.79 33.45 0.55
CA ASN A 151 13.77 34.51 0.29
C ASN A 151 15.20 33.96 0.44
N MET A 152 15.83 33.63 -0.69
CA MET A 152 17.26 33.32 -0.79
C MET A 152 18.05 34.63 -0.97
N ASN A 153 18.52 35.19 0.15
CA ASN A 153 19.46 36.30 0.11
C ASN A 153 20.89 35.77 -0.10
N HIS A 154 21.76 36.61 -0.66
CA HIS A 154 23.19 36.31 -0.73
C HIS A 154 24.00 37.48 -0.16
N VAL A 155 25.12 37.15 0.50
CA VAL A 155 26.03 38.11 1.14
C VAL A 155 27.45 37.78 0.72
N MET A 156 28.20 38.80 0.31
CA MET A 156 29.64 38.69 0.05
C MET A 156 30.41 38.93 1.36
N ILE A 157 31.20 37.95 1.80
CA ILE A 157 32.08 38.09 2.97
C ILE A 157 33.46 37.55 2.58
N ASP A 158 34.50 38.36 2.76
CA ASP A 158 35.91 38.05 2.45
C ASP A 158 36.12 37.40 1.07
N GLY A 159 35.42 37.91 0.05
CA GLY A 159 35.47 37.43 -1.33
C GLY A 159 34.72 36.12 -1.62
N ASN A 160 34.11 35.49 -0.61
CA ASN A 160 33.27 34.29 -0.77
C ASN A 160 31.79 34.69 -0.84
N ILE A 161 31.00 33.96 -1.64
CA ILE A 161 29.54 34.09 -1.69
C ILE A 161 28.94 33.20 -0.60
N PHE A 162 28.08 33.76 0.24
CA PHE A 162 27.26 33.02 1.19
C PHE A 162 25.77 33.19 0.86
N TYR A 163 25.01 32.10 0.87
CA TYR A 163 23.57 32.12 0.68
C TYR A 163 22.87 31.94 2.03
N SER A 164 21.88 32.80 2.33
CA SER A 164 21.01 32.67 3.49
C SER A 164 19.56 32.47 3.01
N VAL A 165 19.02 31.27 3.29
CA VAL A 165 17.63 30.92 3.02
C VAL A 165 16.83 31.19 4.30
N ASN A 166 15.96 32.19 4.29
CA ASN A 166 15.09 32.43 5.45
C ASN A 166 13.84 31.55 5.35
N MET A 167 13.58 30.77 6.40
CA MET A 167 12.40 29.91 6.55
C MET A 167 11.58 30.47 7.70
N ASP A 168 10.45 31.12 7.43
CA ASP A 168 9.74 31.95 8.42
C ASP A 168 9.22 31.20 9.66
N TYR A 169 9.20 29.86 9.64
CA TYR A 169 8.86 29.02 10.81
C TYR A 169 10.06 28.54 11.64
N ALA A 170 11.29 28.69 11.15
CA ALA A 170 12.52 28.46 11.93
C ALA A 170 13.76 29.05 11.21
N SER A 171 14.19 30.25 11.61
CA SER A 171 15.42 30.87 11.11
C SER A 171 16.66 30.02 11.44
N LYS A 172 17.07 29.16 10.49
CA LYS A 172 18.27 28.34 10.54
C LYS A 172 19.19 28.68 9.38
N GLU A 173 20.09 29.62 9.63
CA GLU A 173 21.14 29.97 8.68
C GLU A 173 22.02 28.75 8.36
N ARG A 174 22.36 28.60 7.08
CA ARG A 174 23.17 27.49 6.55
C ARG A 174 24.17 28.00 5.53
N HIS A 175 25.38 28.31 6.00
CA HIS A 175 26.49 28.67 5.12
C HIS A 175 26.90 27.46 4.26
N VAL A 176 26.56 27.51 2.97
CA VAL A 176 27.10 26.59 1.96
C VAL A 176 28.19 27.33 1.20
N LYS A 177 29.42 26.80 1.24
CA LYS A 177 30.51 27.27 0.40
C LYS A 177 30.49 26.51 -0.94
N VAL A 178 30.62 27.27 -2.03
CA VAL A 178 30.88 26.78 -3.40
C VAL A 178 32.39 26.86 -3.66
#